data_AF-A0A956LKZ9-F1
#
_entry.id   AF-A0A956LKZ9-F1
#
_cell.length_a   1.000
_cell.length_b   1.000
_cell.length_c   1.000
_cell.angle_alpha   90.00
_cell.angle_beta   90.00
_cell.angle_gamma   90.00
#
_symmetry.space_group_name_H-M   'P 1'
#
loop_
_entity.id
_entity.type
_entity.pdbx_description
1 polymer ?
#
loop_
_entity_poly.entity_id
_entity_poly.type
_entity_poly.pdbx_seq_one_letter_code
_entity_poly.pdbx_strand_id
1 'polypeptide(L)'
;LNIPDFTRYSKSQREQALGQLYGLPTTMMLFSFVGVVVTSATVILYGEAIWDPVKLVERLARESGSTTLAFFAMLTLAIATLSTNIAANIVSPANSFSNAFPRRISFRAGGLIAAALGVLLCPWLILDVLIGWLVSYSGLLGAVGGVLIADYWLLRGTQLDLAGLYQSRGPYRYTSGFNVRAIAAMVLGIAAVLLGLVHPSLSFLFQGAWFSGFLVSATAYLLLMRGRATAR
;
A
#
# COMPACT_ATOMS: atom_id res chain seq x y z
N LEU A 1 1.19 -3.18 2.58
CA LEU A 1 0.30 -3.21 3.75
C LEU A 1 -1.16 -3.29 3.30
N ASN A 2 -1.91 -4.26 3.80
CA ASN A 2 -3.36 -4.36 3.66
C ASN A 2 -4.00 -4.33 5.05
N ILE A 3 -4.57 -3.17 5.43
CA ILE A 3 -5.08 -2.90 6.78
C ILE A 3 -6.13 -3.94 7.25
N PRO A 4 -7.11 -4.36 6.42
CA PRO A 4 -8.04 -5.43 6.75
C PRO A 4 -7.43 -6.74 7.28
N ASP A 5 -6.20 -7.08 6.89
CA ASP A 5 -5.52 -8.30 7.39
C ASP A 5 -5.30 -8.26 8.90
N PHE A 6 -5.12 -7.05 9.45
CA PHE A 6 -4.95 -6.82 10.89
C PHE A 6 -6.29 -6.56 11.56
N THR A 7 -7.13 -5.76 10.93
CA THR A 7 -8.33 -5.29 11.60
C THR A 7 -9.43 -6.33 11.72
N ARG A 8 -9.37 -7.42 10.93
CA ARG A 8 -10.19 -8.62 11.15
C ARG A 8 -10.01 -9.25 12.54
N TYR A 9 -8.91 -8.95 13.23
CA TYR A 9 -8.65 -9.39 14.60
C TYR A 9 -8.99 -8.33 15.67
N SER A 10 -9.53 -7.18 15.27
CA SER A 10 -10.01 -6.16 16.19
C SER A 10 -11.31 -6.60 16.86
N LYS A 11 -11.55 -6.18 18.12
CA LYS A 11 -12.77 -6.56 18.84
C LYS A 11 -14.01 -5.83 18.32
N SER A 12 -13.84 -4.64 17.73
CA SER A 12 -14.95 -3.87 17.15
C SER A 12 -14.49 -2.87 16.10
N GLN A 13 -15.42 -2.41 15.26
CA GLN A 13 -15.17 -1.34 14.28
C GLN A 13 -14.69 -0.04 14.94
N ARG A 14 -15.22 0.28 16.13
CA ARG A 14 -14.81 1.46 16.90
C ARG A 14 -13.35 1.34 17.35
N GLU A 15 -12.95 0.18 17.86
CA GLU A 15 -11.56 -0.05 18.28
C GLU A 15 -10.59 0.03 17.11
N GLN A 16 -10.93 -0.58 15.97
CA GLN A 16 -10.16 -0.42 14.73
C GLN A 16 -9.99 1.06 14.35
N ALA A 17 -11.09 1.82 14.34
CA ALA A 17 -11.10 3.21 13.90
C ALA A 17 -10.25 4.10 14.84
N LEU A 18 -10.44 3.97 16.15
CA LEU A 18 -9.65 4.70 17.15
C LEU A 18 -8.18 4.29 17.10
N GLY A 19 -7.89 3.00 16.95
CA GLY A 19 -6.52 2.51 16.84
C GLY A 19 -5.78 3.12 15.65
N GLN A 20 -6.43 3.26 14.50
CA GLN A 20 -5.82 3.90 13.32
C GLN A 20 -5.74 5.42 13.47
N LEU A 21 -6.78 6.06 14.01
CA LEU A 21 -6.82 7.52 14.19
C LEU A 21 -5.75 8.01 15.15
N TYR A 22 -5.52 7.29 16.26
CA TYR A 22 -4.45 7.63 17.19
C TYR A 22 -3.11 7.10 16.72
N GLY A 23 -3.06 5.87 16.20
CA GLY A 23 -1.80 5.24 15.81
C GLY A 23 -1.09 5.95 14.66
N LEU A 24 -1.77 6.16 13.53
CA LEU A 24 -1.13 6.64 12.31
C LEU A 24 -0.85 8.16 12.33
N PRO A 25 -1.86 9.06 12.43
CA PRO A 25 -1.63 10.50 12.44
C PRO A 25 -0.64 10.98 13.49
N THR A 26 -0.73 10.50 14.74
CA THR A 26 0.12 11.03 15.81
C THR A 26 1.58 10.63 15.63
N THR A 27 1.84 9.37 15.29
CA THR A 27 3.21 8.88 15.07
C THR A 27 3.78 9.47 13.79
N MET A 28 3.01 9.55 12.71
CA MET A 28 3.46 10.18 11.47
C MET A 28 3.77 11.67 11.67
N MET A 29 2.98 12.40 12.44
CA MET A 29 3.26 13.80 12.77
C MET A 29 4.58 13.92 13.54
N LEU A 30 4.80 13.08 14.55
CA LEU A 30 6.04 13.07 15.33
C LEU A 30 7.25 12.74 14.46
N PHE A 31 7.22 11.65 13.70
CA PHE A 31 8.35 11.23 12.85
C PHE A 31 8.63 12.23 11.73
N SER A 32 7.59 12.82 11.13
CA SER A 32 7.76 13.87 10.12
C SER A 32 8.39 15.12 10.72
N PHE A 33 7.96 15.53 11.91
CA PHE A 33 8.56 16.64 12.64
C PHE A 33 10.04 16.38 12.93
N VAL A 34 10.38 15.22 13.50
CA VAL A 34 11.77 14.84 13.79
C VAL A 34 12.60 14.83 12.50
N GLY A 35 12.09 14.22 11.42
CA GLY A 35 12.77 14.17 10.14
C GLY A 35 13.07 15.57 9.58
N VAL A 36 12.09 16.48 9.60
CA VAL A 36 12.26 17.86 9.13
C VAL A 36 13.25 18.62 10.01
N VAL A 37 13.13 18.54 11.33
CA VAL A 37 14.02 19.27 12.25
C VAL A 37 15.46 18.77 12.13
N VAL A 38 15.68 17.46 12.14
CA VAL A 38 17.01 16.86 12.02
C VAL A 38 17.63 17.20 10.66
N THR A 39 16.88 17.04 9.56
CA THR A 39 17.37 17.40 8.22
C THR A 39 17.69 18.89 8.13
N SER A 40 16.85 19.76 8.70
CA SER A 40 17.11 21.21 8.72
C SER A 40 18.36 21.56 9.54
N ALA A 41 18.59 20.89 10.67
CA ALA A 41 19.79 21.07 11.47
C ALA A 41 21.06 20.66 10.70
N THR A 42 21.00 19.63 9.86
CA THR A 42 22.15 19.23 9.02
C THR A 42 22.53 20.31 8.01
N VAL A 43 21.56 21.07 7.49
CA VAL A 43 21.85 22.22 6.60
C VAL A 43 22.64 23.29 7.36
N ILE A 44 22.30 23.55 8.62
CA ILE A 44 22.98 24.55 9.45
C ILE A 44 24.39 24.07 9.84
N LEU A 45 24.54 22.80 10.21
CA LEU A 45 25.81 22.23 10.68
C LEU A 45 26.79 21.92 9.55
N TYR A 46 26.28 21.44 8.41
CA TYR A 46 27.08 20.82 7.36
C TYR A 46 26.93 21.48 5.99
N GLY A 47 26.01 22.45 5.83
CA GLY A 47 25.76 23.12 4.56
C GLY A 47 24.96 22.30 3.55
N GLU A 48 24.52 21.10 3.90
CA GLU A 48 23.75 20.20 3.04
C GLU A 48 22.64 19.47 3.82
N ALA A 49 21.54 19.14 3.13
CA ALA A 49 20.42 18.42 3.73
C ALA A 49 20.67 16.91 3.70
N ILE A 50 21.01 16.33 4.84
CA ILE A 50 21.18 14.87 5.00
C ILE A 50 19.87 14.27 5.50
N TRP A 51 19.03 13.84 4.55
CA TRP A 51 17.74 13.20 4.85
C TRP A 51 17.83 11.70 5.06
N ASP A 52 18.93 11.07 4.60
CA ASP A 52 19.19 9.64 4.77
C ASP A 52 19.75 9.40 6.18
N PRO A 53 19.00 8.71 7.07
CA PRO A 53 19.41 8.48 8.44
C PRO A 53 20.67 7.61 8.55
N VAL A 54 20.95 6.74 7.57
CA VAL A 54 22.16 5.91 7.57
C VAL A 54 23.38 6.79 7.33
N LYS A 55 23.33 7.68 6.34
CA LYS A 55 24.41 8.64 6.05
C LYS A 55 24.66 9.60 7.21
N LEU A 56 23.58 10.04 7.87
CA LEU A 56 23.70 10.92 9.03
C LEU A 56 24.41 10.22 10.20
N VAL A 57 24.01 8.97 10.51
CA VAL A 57 24.67 8.18 11.56
C VAL A 57 26.13 7.91 11.22
N GLU A 58 26.44 7.58 9.96
CA GLU A 58 27.83 7.37 9.51
C GLU A 58 28.69 8.61 9.75
N ARG A 59 28.18 9.79 9.37
CA ARG A 59 28.88 11.06 9.55
C ARG A 59 29.08 11.40 11.02
N LEU A 60 28.02 11.32 11.83
CA LEU A 60 28.08 11.59 13.26
C LEU A 60 29.04 10.64 13.99
N ALA A 61 29.04 9.36 13.64
CA ALA A 61 29.98 8.38 14.18
C ALA A 61 31.44 8.73 13.83
N ARG A 62 31.68 9.15 12.59
CA ARG A 62 33.01 9.56 12.12
C ARG A 62 33.52 10.82 12.82
N GLU A 63 32.66 11.83 12.95
CA GLU A 63 33.00 13.11 13.60
C GLU A 63 33.21 12.96 15.12
N SER A 64 32.39 12.15 15.78
CA SER A 64 32.50 11.91 17.23
C SER A 64 33.59 10.90 17.61
N GLY A 65 34.08 10.10 16.67
CA GLY A 65 34.98 8.97 16.93
C GLY A 65 34.35 7.88 17.80
N SER A 66 33.02 7.90 18.00
CA SER A 66 32.32 7.00 18.93
C SER A 66 31.76 5.79 18.21
N THR A 67 32.48 4.68 18.27
CA THR A 67 32.00 3.37 17.79
C THR A 67 30.72 2.93 18.51
N THR A 68 30.56 3.31 19.78
CA THR A 68 29.38 3.01 20.59
C THR A 68 28.13 3.70 20.03
N LEU A 69 28.23 4.99 19.65
CA LEU A 69 27.15 5.72 18.99
C LEU A 69 26.74 5.03 17.70
N ALA A 70 27.72 4.71 16.85
CA ALA A 70 27.51 4.04 15.58
C ALA A 70 26.76 2.72 15.75
N PHE A 71 27.22 1.89 16.70
CA PHE A 71 26.63 0.59 16.97
C PHE A 71 25.17 0.69 17.40
N PHE A 72 24.86 1.49 18.42
CA PHE A 72 23.50 1.60 18.93
C PHE A 72 22.55 2.27 17.94
N ALA A 73 23.01 3.28 17.19
CA ALA A 73 22.21 3.94 16.17
C ALA A 73 21.87 2.98 15.01
N MET A 74 22.86 2.26 14.49
CA MET A 74 22.65 1.29 13.41
C MET A 74 21.83 0.08 13.86
N LEU A 75 22.02 -0.41 15.09
CA LEU A 75 21.20 -1.47 15.67
C LEU A 75 19.74 -1.03 15.78
N THR A 76 19.49 0.19 16.27
CA THR A 76 18.14 0.77 16.36
C THR A 76 17.50 0.88 14.98
N LEU A 77 18.24 1.38 13.98
CA LEU A 77 17.76 1.51 12.61
C LEU A 77 17.44 0.14 11.99
N ALA A 78 18.27 -0.87 12.24
CA ALA A 78 18.03 -2.24 11.79
C ALA A 78 16.75 -2.83 12.41
N ILE A 79 16.56 -2.67 13.73
CA ILE A 79 15.35 -3.12 14.43
C ILE A 79 14.10 -2.39 13.92
N ALA A 80 14.17 -1.07 13.73
CA ALA A 80 13.07 -0.26 13.21
C ALA A 80 12.69 -0.71 11.78
N THR A 81 13.69 -0.97 10.94
CA THR A 81 13.50 -1.46 9.57
C THR A 81 12.85 -2.84 9.55
N LEU A 82 13.38 -3.78 10.34
CA LEU A 82 12.86 -5.15 10.40
C LEU A 82 11.43 -5.19 10.94
N SER A 83 11.16 -4.50 12.04
CA SER A 83 9.83 -4.49 12.67
C SER A 83 8.75 -3.93 11.74
N THR A 84 9.03 -2.81 11.06
CA THR A 84 8.10 -2.21 10.10
C THR A 84 7.92 -3.09 8.86
N ASN A 85 9.00 -3.67 8.33
CA ASN A 85 8.95 -4.46 7.10
C ASN A 85 8.16 -5.75 7.28
N ILE A 86 8.34 -6.46 8.40
CA ILE A 86 7.57 -7.67 8.71
C ILE A 86 6.08 -7.38 8.73
N ALA A 87 5.65 -6.35 9.48
CA ALA A 87 4.23 -6.01 9.58
C ALA A 87 3.65 -5.46 8.26
N ALA A 88 4.35 -4.51 7.62
CA ALA A 88 3.79 -3.78 6.49
C ALA A 88 3.90 -4.52 5.14
N ASN A 89 4.97 -5.33 4.96
CA ASN A 89 5.34 -5.85 3.64
C ASN A 89 5.34 -7.37 3.53
N ILE A 90 5.36 -8.12 4.63
CA ILE A 90 5.35 -9.59 4.59
C ILE A 90 3.96 -10.18 4.84
N VAL A 91 3.21 -9.65 5.81
CA VAL A 91 1.92 -10.24 6.23
C VAL A 91 0.90 -10.31 5.08
N SER A 92 0.75 -9.24 4.32
CA SER A 92 -0.24 -9.20 3.23
C SER A 92 0.07 -10.15 2.08
N PRO A 93 1.27 -10.17 1.46
CA PRO A 93 1.56 -11.16 0.43
C PRO A 93 1.56 -12.59 0.98
N ALA A 94 1.94 -12.82 2.24
CA ALA A 94 1.82 -14.14 2.86
C ALA A 94 0.35 -14.61 2.89
N ASN A 95 -0.59 -13.76 3.31
CA ASN A 95 -2.03 -14.03 3.25
C ASN A 95 -2.49 -14.23 1.80
N SER A 96 -2.03 -13.42 0.85
CA SER A 96 -2.39 -13.54 -0.57
C SER A 96 -1.99 -14.91 -1.14
N PHE A 97 -0.75 -15.36 -0.90
CA PHE A 97 -0.30 -16.67 -1.38
C PHE A 97 -1.03 -17.83 -0.71
N SER A 98 -1.25 -17.77 0.61
CA SER A 98 -1.99 -18.82 1.32
C SER A 98 -3.46 -18.87 0.89
N ASN A 99 -4.07 -17.73 0.57
CA ASN A 99 -5.46 -17.70 0.11
C ASN A 99 -5.60 -18.11 -1.36
N ALA A 100 -4.60 -17.84 -2.20
CA ALA A 100 -4.60 -18.26 -3.60
C ALA A 100 -4.39 -19.78 -3.75
N PHE A 101 -3.55 -20.39 -2.90
CA PHE A 101 -3.23 -21.81 -2.96
C PHE A 101 -3.29 -22.49 -1.57
N PRO A 102 -4.46 -22.55 -0.92
CA PRO A 102 -4.59 -22.92 0.49
C PRO A 102 -4.19 -24.36 0.81
N ARG A 103 -4.25 -25.27 -0.17
CA ARG A 103 -3.82 -26.66 0.00
C ARG A 103 -2.30 -26.86 -0.14
N ARG A 104 -1.58 -25.88 -0.68
CA ARG A 104 -0.15 -26.00 -1.03
C ARG A 104 0.74 -25.03 -0.28
N ILE A 105 0.23 -23.84 0.06
CA ILE A 105 1.02 -22.76 0.64
C ILE A 105 0.42 -22.40 2.00
N SER A 106 1.18 -22.67 3.06
CA SER A 106 0.89 -22.16 4.40
C SER A 106 1.27 -20.69 4.52
N PHE A 107 0.76 -19.99 5.54
CA PHE A 107 1.14 -18.60 5.81
C PHE A 107 2.67 -18.43 5.97
N ARG A 108 3.34 -19.36 6.65
CA ARG A 108 4.81 -19.36 6.81
C ARG A 108 5.53 -19.49 5.47
N ALA A 109 5.09 -20.45 4.64
CA ALA A 109 5.65 -20.63 3.31
C ALA A 109 5.40 -19.40 2.41
N GLY A 110 4.21 -18.81 2.48
CA GLY A 110 3.85 -17.58 1.76
C GLY A 110 4.74 -16.39 2.17
N GLY A 111 5.05 -16.24 3.46
CA GLY A 111 5.97 -15.22 3.94
C GLY A 111 7.40 -15.39 3.42
N LEU A 112 7.90 -16.64 3.38
CA LEU A 112 9.23 -16.93 2.82
C LEU A 112 9.27 -16.68 1.30
N ILE A 113 8.22 -17.04 0.57
CA ILE A 113 8.10 -16.73 -0.86
C ILE A 113 8.11 -15.21 -1.07
N ALA A 114 7.33 -14.45 -0.30
CA ALA A 114 7.29 -13.00 -0.39
C ALA A 114 8.67 -12.37 -0.12
N ALA A 115 9.38 -12.85 0.90
CA ALA A 115 10.74 -12.38 1.22
C ALA A 115 11.72 -12.67 0.07
N ALA A 116 11.70 -13.90 -0.46
CA ALA A 116 12.57 -14.29 -1.58
C ALA A 116 12.29 -13.45 -2.83
N LEU A 117 11.01 -13.30 -3.22
CA LEU A 117 10.63 -12.47 -4.36
C LEU A 117 11.00 -10.99 -4.15
N GLY A 118 10.83 -10.46 -2.94
CA GLY A 118 11.21 -9.09 -2.61
C GLY A 118 12.70 -8.81 -2.84
N VAL A 119 13.57 -9.76 -2.50
CA VAL A 119 15.02 -9.65 -2.77
C VAL A 119 15.32 -9.84 -4.25
N LEU A 120 14.71 -10.84 -4.90
CA LEU A 120 14.95 -11.16 -6.32
C LEU A 120 14.51 -10.06 -7.28
N LEU A 121 13.52 -9.24 -6.89
CA LEU A 121 13.09 -8.07 -7.66
C LEU A 121 14.12 -6.92 -7.63
N CYS A 122 15.11 -6.98 -6.75
CA CYS A 122 16.17 -5.97 -6.62
C CYS A 122 15.63 -4.53 -6.59
N PRO A 123 14.72 -4.17 -5.65
CA PRO A 123 14.05 -2.86 -5.65
C PRO A 123 15.01 -1.68 -5.49
N TRP A 124 16.23 -1.91 -4.99
CA TRP A 124 17.27 -0.88 -4.91
C TRP A 124 17.73 -0.36 -6.29
N LEU A 125 17.46 -1.09 -7.38
CA LEU A 125 17.81 -0.65 -8.74
C LEU A 125 16.89 0.47 -9.28
N ILE A 126 15.75 0.73 -8.63
CA ILE A 126 14.79 1.76 -9.07
C ILE A 126 14.78 3.00 -8.17
N LEU A 127 15.76 3.15 -7.26
CA LEU A 127 15.78 4.24 -6.28
C LEU A 127 15.84 5.63 -6.93
N ASP A 128 16.51 5.76 -8.07
CA ASP A 128 16.63 7.03 -8.80
C ASP A 128 15.29 7.53 -9.37
N VAL A 129 14.35 6.61 -9.63
CA VAL A 129 13.02 6.90 -10.20
C VAL A 129 11.89 6.58 -9.22
N LEU A 130 12.22 6.41 -7.94
CA LEU A 130 11.31 5.90 -6.92
C LEU A 130 10.00 6.69 -6.83
N ILE A 131 10.07 8.03 -6.85
CA ILE A 131 8.89 8.89 -6.72
C ILE A 131 7.94 8.68 -7.91
N GLY A 132 8.45 8.70 -9.13
CA GLY A 132 7.64 8.46 -10.34
C GLY A 132 7.03 7.06 -10.38
N TRP A 133 7.80 6.07 -9.93
CA TRP A 133 7.32 4.70 -9.78
C TRP A 133 6.19 4.60 -8.75
N LEU A 134 6.33 5.22 -7.57
CA LEU A 134 5.33 5.23 -6.51
C LEU A 134 4.03 5.93 -6.97
N VAL A 135 4.12 7.04 -7.69
CA VAL A 135 2.93 7.73 -8.24
C VAL A 135 2.20 6.83 -9.23
N SER A 136 2.94 6.19 -10.15
CA SER A 136 2.38 5.26 -11.14
C SER A 136 1.67 4.09 -10.45
N TYR A 137 2.35 3.46 -9.48
CA TYR A 137 1.81 2.35 -8.70
C TYR A 137 0.59 2.77 -7.88
N SER A 138 0.59 3.98 -7.33
CA SER A 138 -0.54 4.55 -6.59
C SER A 138 -1.79 4.68 -7.46
N GLY A 139 -1.65 5.04 -8.74
CA GLY A 139 -2.77 5.04 -9.70
C GLY A 139 -3.38 3.67 -9.94
N LEU A 140 -2.54 2.63 -10.06
CA LEU A 140 -2.99 1.24 -10.17
C LEU A 140 -3.81 0.82 -8.93
N LEU A 141 -3.27 1.08 -7.74
CA LEU A 141 -3.95 0.75 -6.49
C LEU A 141 -5.23 1.57 -6.29
N GLY A 142 -5.23 2.84 -6.69
CA GLY A 142 -6.41 3.69 -6.69
C GLY A 142 -7.53 3.08 -7.55
N ALA A 143 -7.21 2.65 -8.76
CA ALA A 143 -8.18 2.01 -9.66
C ALA A 143 -8.78 0.72 -9.08
N VAL A 144 -7.97 -0.15 -8.46
CA VAL A 144 -8.47 -1.34 -7.75
C VAL A 144 -9.34 -0.95 -6.56
N GLY A 145 -8.88 0.01 -5.75
CA GLY A 145 -9.60 0.52 -4.59
C GLY A 145 -10.96 1.11 -4.95
N GLY A 146 -11.05 1.85 -6.05
CA GLY A 146 -12.31 2.45 -6.52
C GLY A 146 -13.38 1.41 -6.82
N VAL A 147 -13.01 0.30 -7.48
CA VAL A 147 -13.93 -0.81 -7.73
C VAL A 147 -14.37 -1.48 -6.43
N LEU A 148 -13.42 -1.80 -5.53
CA LEU A 148 -13.72 -2.49 -4.28
C LEU A 148 -14.63 -1.66 -3.35
N ILE A 149 -14.33 -0.37 -3.19
CA ILE A 149 -15.13 0.53 -2.36
C ILE A 149 -16.51 0.74 -2.96
N ALA A 150 -16.61 0.98 -4.28
CA ALA A 150 -17.90 1.14 -4.95
C ALA A 150 -18.76 -0.12 -4.87
N ASP A 151 -18.16 -1.31 -5.03
CA ASP A 151 -18.87 -2.59 -4.91
C ASP A 151 -19.45 -2.77 -3.50
N TYR A 152 -18.59 -2.67 -2.48
CA TYR A 152 -18.98 -2.99 -1.11
C TYR A 152 -19.92 -1.95 -0.51
N TRP A 153 -19.60 -0.66 -0.59
CA TRP A 153 -20.35 0.39 0.10
C TRP A 153 -21.57 0.86 -0.69
N LEU A 154 -21.43 1.05 -2.00
CA LEU A 154 -22.47 1.72 -2.81
C LEU A 154 -23.41 0.73 -3.50
N LEU A 155 -22.88 -0.34 -4.10
CA LEU A 155 -23.71 -1.32 -4.81
C LEU A 155 -24.34 -2.36 -3.88
N ARG A 156 -23.59 -2.81 -2.88
CA ARG A 156 -24.02 -3.87 -1.96
C ARG A 156 -24.50 -3.36 -0.61
N GLY A 157 -24.28 -2.08 -0.30
CA GLY A 157 -24.71 -1.49 0.97
C GLY A 157 -24.18 -2.27 2.18
N THR A 158 -22.90 -2.64 2.12
CA THR A 158 -22.14 -3.42 3.13
C THR A 158 -22.62 -4.86 3.37
N GLN A 159 -23.52 -5.39 2.54
CA GLN A 159 -24.00 -6.77 2.62
C GLN A 159 -23.20 -7.69 1.70
N LEU A 160 -22.66 -8.77 2.26
CA LEU A 160 -21.93 -9.81 1.53
C LEU A 160 -22.39 -11.19 1.99
N ASP A 161 -22.72 -12.06 1.04
CA ASP A 161 -22.80 -13.50 1.27
C ASP A 161 -21.39 -14.06 1.56
N LEU A 162 -21.06 -14.23 2.84
CA LEU A 162 -19.77 -14.76 3.28
C LEU A 162 -19.55 -16.19 2.78
N ALA A 163 -20.58 -17.04 2.82
CA ALA A 163 -20.45 -18.43 2.38
C ALA A 163 -20.19 -18.49 0.87
N GLY A 164 -20.85 -17.63 0.10
CA GLY A 164 -20.69 -17.49 -1.34
C GLY A 164 -19.25 -17.12 -1.76
N LEU A 165 -18.51 -16.38 -0.94
CA LEU A 165 -17.10 -16.03 -1.22
C LEU A 165 -16.16 -17.24 -1.25
N TYR A 166 -16.53 -18.32 -0.56
CA TYR A 166 -15.74 -19.56 -0.48
C TYR A 166 -16.26 -20.67 -1.41
N GLN A 167 -17.29 -20.41 -2.21
CA GLN A 167 -17.90 -21.38 -3.11
C GLN A 167 -17.51 -21.12 -4.57
N SER A 168 -16.96 -22.14 -5.25
CA SER A 168 -16.57 -22.04 -6.66
C SER A 168 -17.73 -21.79 -7.63
N ARG A 169 -18.97 -22.09 -7.21
CA ARG A 169 -20.22 -21.83 -7.96
C ARG A 169 -21.14 -20.83 -7.23
N GLY A 170 -20.57 -20.00 -6.36
CA GLY A 170 -21.31 -18.97 -5.62
C GLY A 170 -21.66 -17.73 -6.46
N PRO A 171 -22.35 -16.75 -5.84
CA PRO A 171 -22.82 -15.53 -6.50
C PRO A 171 -21.70 -14.66 -7.09
N TYR A 172 -20.46 -14.83 -6.64
CA TYR A 172 -19.29 -14.07 -7.10
C TYR A 172 -18.50 -14.75 -8.22
N ARG A 173 -19.02 -15.82 -8.83
CA ARG A 173 -18.34 -16.49 -9.95
C ARG A 173 -18.35 -15.66 -11.23
N TYR A 174 -19.39 -14.85 -11.46
CA TYR A 174 -19.58 -14.08 -12.70
C TYR A 174 -19.31 -14.92 -13.96
N THR A 175 -18.53 -14.40 -14.92
CA THR A 175 -18.16 -15.08 -16.16
C THR A 175 -16.85 -15.85 -15.95
N SER A 176 -16.96 -17.17 -15.75
CA SER A 176 -15.81 -18.08 -15.58
C SER A 176 -14.85 -17.71 -14.45
N GLY A 177 -15.34 -17.09 -13.37
CA GLY A 177 -14.54 -16.63 -12.23
C GLY A 177 -14.20 -15.14 -12.28
N PHE A 178 -14.53 -14.43 -13.36
CA PHE A 178 -14.14 -13.04 -13.57
C PHE A 178 -15.35 -12.12 -13.73
N ASN A 179 -15.34 -11.03 -12.97
CA ASN A 179 -16.21 -9.89 -13.26
C ASN A 179 -15.54 -9.01 -14.34
N VAL A 180 -15.87 -9.28 -15.60
CA VAL A 180 -15.32 -8.53 -16.75
C VAL A 180 -15.59 -7.03 -16.63
N ARG A 181 -16.66 -6.63 -15.96
CA ARG A 181 -17.03 -5.22 -15.76
C ARG A 181 -16.16 -4.54 -14.71
N ALA A 182 -15.85 -5.24 -13.62
CA ALA A 182 -14.88 -4.78 -12.62
C ALA A 182 -13.51 -4.58 -13.26
N ILE A 183 -13.08 -5.54 -14.08
CA ILE A 183 -11.81 -5.45 -14.82
C ILE A 183 -11.83 -4.28 -15.79
N ALA A 184 -12.90 -4.12 -16.58
CA ALA A 184 -13.04 -3.00 -17.51
C ALA A 184 -13.01 -1.64 -16.77
N ALA A 185 -13.72 -1.51 -15.65
CA ALA A 185 -13.72 -0.31 -14.83
C ALA A 185 -12.33 0.02 -14.27
N MET A 186 -11.60 -1.00 -13.79
CA MET A 186 -10.22 -0.86 -13.35
C MET A 186 -9.32 -0.38 -14.49
N VAL A 187 -9.40 -1.01 -15.68
CA VAL A 187 -8.62 -0.62 -16.86
C VAL A 187 -8.92 0.81 -17.28
N LEU A 188 -10.17 1.26 -17.23
CA LEU A 188 -10.54 2.65 -17.52
C LEU A 188 -9.91 3.63 -16.52
N GLY A 189 -9.88 3.29 -15.23
CA GLY A 189 -9.20 4.09 -14.21
C GLY A 189 -7.69 4.20 -14.46
N ILE A 190 -7.04 3.08 -14.80
CA ILE A 190 -5.61 3.06 -15.14
C ILE A 190 -5.35 3.89 -16.40
N ALA A 191 -6.17 3.73 -17.44
CA ALA A 191 -6.04 4.49 -18.68
C ALA A 191 -6.16 5.99 -18.43
N ALA A 192 -7.08 6.44 -17.57
CA ALA A 192 -7.21 7.85 -17.21
C ALA A 192 -5.94 8.40 -16.53
N VAL A 193 -5.31 7.64 -15.63
CA VAL A 193 -4.03 8.03 -15.01
C VAL A 193 -2.92 8.14 -16.08
N LEU A 194 -2.83 7.16 -16.99
CA LEU A 194 -1.81 7.15 -18.04
C LEU A 194 -2.00 8.28 -19.07
N LEU A 195 -3.24 8.70 -19.34
CA LEU A 195 -3.49 9.88 -20.18
C LEU A 195 -2.85 11.15 -19.62
N GLY A 196 -2.71 11.26 -18.30
CA GLY A 196 -1.99 12.36 -17.65
C GLY A 196 -0.49 12.38 -17.93
N LEU A 197 0.11 11.27 -18.35
CA LEU A 197 1.51 11.23 -18.79
C LEU A 197 1.68 11.67 -20.25
N VAL A 198 0.66 11.47 -21.07
CA VAL A 198 0.72 11.70 -22.52
C VAL A 198 0.33 13.13 -22.89
N HIS A 199 -0.64 13.70 -22.18
CA HIS A 199 -1.20 15.01 -22.53
C HIS A 199 -0.92 16.07 -21.45
N PRO A 200 -0.17 17.15 -21.73
CA PRO A 200 0.20 18.15 -20.73
C PRO A 200 -0.98 18.76 -19.96
N SER A 201 -2.09 19.05 -20.66
CA SER A 201 -3.32 19.58 -20.04
C SER A 201 -4.03 18.59 -19.11
N LEU A 202 -3.69 17.30 -19.17
CA LEU A 202 -4.23 16.24 -18.31
C LEU A 202 -3.24 15.78 -17.23
N SER A 203 -2.09 16.45 -17.09
CA SER A 203 -1.04 16.08 -16.13
C SER A 203 -1.53 15.98 -14.68
N PHE A 204 -2.57 16.73 -14.32
CA PHE A 204 -3.23 16.62 -13.01
C PHE A 204 -3.76 15.20 -12.71
N LEU A 205 -4.14 14.42 -13.74
CA LEU A 205 -4.60 13.03 -13.59
C LEU A 205 -3.48 12.11 -13.10
N PHE A 206 -2.24 12.39 -13.50
CA PHE A 206 -1.09 11.62 -13.05
C PHE A 206 -0.55 12.14 -11.71
N GLN A 207 -0.51 13.46 -11.51
CA GLN A 207 -0.11 14.05 -10.22
C GLN A 207 -1.04 13.60 -9.09
N GLY A 208 -2.33 13.47 -9.37
CA GLY A 208 -3.36 12.91 -8.50
C GLY A 208 -3.67 11.44 -8.75
N ALA A 209 -2.72 10.65 -9.27
CA ALA A 209 -2.93 9.30 -9.80
C ALA A 209 -3.88 8.42 -8.97
N TRP A 210 -3.70 8.39 -7.65
CA TRP A 210 -4.56 7.60 -6.76
C TRP A 210 -6.03 8.01 -6.87
N PHE A 211 -6.32 9.31 -6.72
CA PHE A 211 -7.66 9.86 -6.73
C PHE A 211 -8.29 9.75 -8.12
N SER A 212 -7.52 10.04 -9.17
CA SER A 212 -7.98 9.92 -10.55
C SER A 212 -8.32 8.48 -10.91
N GLY A 213 -7.44 7.53 -10.61
CA GLY A 213 -7.68 6.11 -10.82
C GLY A 213 -8.89 5.61 -10.03
N PHE A 214 -8.99 6.00 -8.76
CA PHE A 214 -10.09 5.64 -7.87
C PHE A 214 -11.44 6.16 -8.36
N LEU A 215 -11.55 7.45 -8.66
CA LEU A 215 -12.82 8.07 -9.04
C LEU A 215 -13.31 7.54 -10.37
N VAL A 216 -12.42 7.44 -11.37
CA VAL A 216 -12.79 6.94 -12.70
C VAL A 216 -13.21 5.47 -12.62
N SER A 217 -12.47 4.61 -11.92
CA SER A 217 -12.83 3.20 -11.81
C SER A 217 -14.10 2.98 -10.98
N ALA A 218 -14.30 3.73 -9.89
CA ALA A 218 -15.51 3.67 -9.08
C ALA A 218 -16.74 4.07 -9.91
N THR A 219 -16.68 5.22 -10.59
CA THR A 219 -17.79 5.69 -11.44
C THR A 219 -18.07 4.72 -12.59
N ALA A 220 -17.04 4.27 -13.31
CA ALA A 220 -17.20 3.31 -14.39
C ALA A 220 -17.82 2.00 -13.89
N TYR A 221 -17.38 1.50 -12.73
CA TYR A 221 -17.92 0.27 -12.15
C TYR A 221 -19.39 0.40 -11.80
N LEU A 222 -19.79 1.50 -11.14
CA LEU A 222 -21.19 1.78 -10.82
C LEU A 222 -22.05 1.84 -12.08
N LEU A 223 -21.60 2.54 -13.13
CA LEU A 223 -22.33 2.63 -14.39
C LEU A 223 -22.47 1.27 -15.08
N LEU A 224 -21.40 0.48 -15.12
CA LEU A 224 -21.42 -0.85 -15.74
C LEU A 224 -22.28 -1.86 -14.95
N MET A 225 -22.41 -1.67 -13.64
CA MET A 225 -23.18 -2.55 -12.75
C MET A 225 -24.62 -2.10 -12.51
N ARG A 226 -25.00 -0.87 -12.88
CA ARG A 226 -26.39 -0.36 -12.78
C ARG A 226 -27.39 -1.28 -13.47
N GLY A 227 -28.52 -1.52 -12.81
CA GLY A 227 -29.65 -2.28 -13.36
C GLY A 227 -29.50 -3.80 -13.36
N ARG A 228 -28.43 -4.35 -12.78
CA ARG A 228 -28.32 -5.80 -12.56
C ARG A 228 -28.57 -6.14 -11.10
N ALA A 229 -29.31 -7.22 -10.86
CA ALA A 229 -29.46 -7.79 -9.53
C ALA A 229 -28.06 -8.14 -8.99
N THR A 230 -27.55 -7.29 -8.10
CA THR A 230 -26.47 -7.68 -7.21
C THR A 230 -27.06 -8.75 -6.30
N ALA A 231 -26.44 -9.94 -6.28
CA ALA A 231 -26.76 -10.92 -5.25
C ALA A 231 -26.54 -10.22 -3.90
N ARG A 232 -27.65 -9.96 -3.19
CA ARG A 232 -27.66 -9.51 -1.80
C ARG A 232 -27.39 -10.71 -0.91
#